data_AF-A0A1W6KQH3-F1
#
_entry.id   AF-A0A1W6KQH3-F1
#
_cell.length_a   1.000
_cell.length_b   1.000
_cell.length_c   1.000
_cell.angle_alpha   90.00
_cell.angle_beta   90.00
_cell.angle_gamma   90.00
#
_symmetry.space_group_name_H-M   'P 1'
#
loop_
_entity.id
_entity.type
_entity.pdbx_description
1 polymer ?
#
loop_
_entity_poly.entity_id
_entity_poly.type
_entity_poly.pdbx_seq_one_letter_code
_entity_poly.pdbx_strand_id
1 'polypeptide(L)' 'MKTQGLRKPADSEIAEVIAYHEGDMQAAIRTLLDDVRHLRQQLAFAEGAMSHGMTRGWRPSYDRD' A
#
# COMPACT_ATOMS: atom_id res chain seq x y z
N MET A 1 -18.45 -5.20 32.81
CA MET A 1 -17.10 -4.86 32.31
C MET A 1 -16.91 -5.65 31.01
N LYS A 2 -17.22 -5.06 29.85
CA LYS A 2 -17.17 -5.78 28.57
C LYS A 2 -15.72 -5.82 28.08
N THR A 3 -15.21 -7.03 27.93
CA THR A 3 -13.93 -7.38 27.31
C THR A 3 -13.80 -6.72 25.94
N GLN A 4 -12.96 -5.69 25.83
CA GLN A 4 -12.40 -5.29 24.53
C GLN A 4 -11.45 -6.40 24.11
N GLY A 5 -11.97 -7.32 23.29
CA GLY A 5 -11.15 -8.30 22.57
C GLY A 5 -10.11 -7.57 21.73
N LEU A 6 -8.94 -8.19 21.58
CA LEU A 6 -7.81 -7.70 20.79
C LEU A 6 -8.30 -7.01 19.49
N ARG A 7 -8.28 -5.68 19.47
CA ARG A 7 -8.43 -4.90 18.23
C ARG A 7 -7.29 -5.32 17.32
N LYS A 8 -7.58 -5.84 16.12
CA LYS A 8 -6.53 -6.26 15.20
C LYS A 8 -5.66 -5.04 14.86
N PRO A 9 -4.34 -5.20 14.67
CA PRO A 9 -3.46 -4.09 14.28
C PRO A 9 -3.94 -3.41 12.98
N ALA A 10 -4.57 -4.16 12.07
CA ALA A 10 -5.21 -3.62 10.87
C ALA A 10 -6.34 -2.61 11.19
N ASP A 11 -7.12 -2.83 12.24
CA ASP A 11 -8.17 -1.90 12.64
C ASP A 11 -7.58 -0.61 13.25
N SER A 12 -6.37 -0.66 13.83
CA SER A 12 -5.66 0.56 14.25
C SER A 12 -5.08 1.34 13.08
N GLU A 13 -4.46 0.68 12.11
CA GLU A 13 -3.88 1.36 10.94
C GLU A 13 -4.97 2.05 10.11
N ILE A 14 -6.11 1.38 9.89
CA ILE A 14 -7.25 1.97 9.19
C ILE A 14 -7.80 3.19 9.95
N ALA A 15 -7.93 3.10 11.29
CA ALA A 15 -8.42 4.20 12.10
C ALA A 15 -7.46 5.41 12.08
N GLU A 16 -6.15 5.17 12.04
CA GLU A 16 -5.13 6.23 11.92
C GLU A 16 -5.20 6.93 10.56
N VAL A 17 -5.33 6.17 9.46
CA VAL A 17 -5.48 6.74 8.11
C VAL A 17 -6.77 7.58 8.03
N ILE A 18 -7.88 7.08 8.55
CA ILE A 18 -9.14 7.83 8.56
C ILE A 18 -9.00 9.11 9.41
N ALA A 19 -8.31 9.05 10.55
CA ALA A 19 -8.07 10.21 11.40
C ALA A 19 -7.18 11.26 10.72
N TYR A 20 -6.17 10.84 9.96
CA TYR A 20 -5.31 11.73 9.16
C TYR A 20 -6.12 12.51 8.10
N HIS A 21 -7.18 11.91 7.57
CA HIS A 21 -8.10 12.55 6.62
C HIS A 21 -9.32 13.19 7.29
N GLU A 22 -9.27 13.49 8.59
CA GLU A 22 -10.35 14.14 9.35
C GLU A 22 -11.71 13.41 9.27
N GLY A 23 -11.68 12.09 9.04
CA GLY A 23 -12.88 11.29 8.84
C GLY A 23 -13.39 11.21 7.38
N ASP A 24 -12.76 11.90 6.43
CA ASP A 24 -13.09 11.78 5.01
C ASP A 24 -12.54 10.47 4.43
N MET A 25 -13.41 9.45 4.41
CA MET A 25 -13.10 8.15 3.83
C MET A 25 -12.81 8.21 2.32
N GLN A 26 -13.41 9.14 1.58
CA GLN A 26 -13.19 9.27 0.14
C GLN A 26 -11.80 9.86 -0.15
N ALA A 27 -11.38 10.86 0.64
CA ALA A 27 -10.03 11.40 0.57
C ALA A 27 -8.99 10.33 0.91
N ALA A 28 -9.21 9.56 1.97
CA ALA A 28 -8.33 8.46 2.38
C ALA A 28 -8.16 7.40 1.28
N ILE A 29 -9.27 6.92 0.71
CA ILE A 29 -9.24 5.92 -0.36
C ILE A 29 -8.53 6.49 -1.60
N ARG A 30 -8.78 7.75 -1.96
CA ARG A 30 -8.12 8.39 -3.10
C ARG A 30 -6.61 8.45 -2.91
N THR A 31 -6.14 8.89 -1.74
CA THR A 31 -4.70 8.94 -1.43
C THR A 31 -4.08 7.56 -1.53
N LEU A 32 -4.69 6.53 -0.95
CA LEU A 32 -4.18 5.16 -1.05
C LEU A 32 -4.13 4.63 -2.49
N LEU A 33 -5.13 4.95 -3.32
CA LEU A 33 -5.12 4.58 -4.73
C LEU A 33 -4.00 5.28 -5.51
N ASP A 34 -3.74 6.55 -5.22
CA ASP A 34 -2.66 7.31 -5.84
C ASP A 34 -1.29 6.82 -5.38
N ASP A 35 -1.13 6.45 -4.10
CA ASP A 35 0.08 5.83 -3.58
C ASP A 35 0.37 4.48 -4.27
N VAL A 36 -0.65 3.63 -4.44
CA VAL A 36 -0.49 2.36 -5.18
C VAL A 36 -0.06 2.59 -6.62
N ARG A 37 -0.68 3.56 -7.31
CA ARG A 37 -0.29 3.92 -8.69
C ARG A 37 1.15 4.41 -8.75
N HIS A 38 1.55 5.27 -7.81
CA HIS A 38 2.90 5.80 -7.71
C HIS A 38 3.93 4.69 -7.46
N LEU A 39 3.66 3.77 -6.54
CA LEU A 39 4.54 2.62 -6.26
C LEU A 39 4.68 1.70 -7.47
N ARG A 40 3.58 1.43 -8.19
CA ARG A 40 3.61 0.64 -9.44
C ARG A 40 4.45 1.32 -10.52
N GLN A 41 4.37 2.65 -10.65
CA GLN A 41 5.23 3.40 -11.57
C GLN A 41 6.70 3.32 -11.20
N GLN A 42 7.03 3.45 -9.90
CA GLN A 42 8.40 3.29 -9.43
C GLN A 42 8.95 1.89 -9.69
N LEU A 43 8.14 0.85 -9.49
CA LEU A 43 8.52 -0.53 -9.81
C LEU A 43 8.76 -0.71 -11.31
N ALA A 44 7.91 -0.16 -12.18
CA ALA A 44 8.10 -0.23 -13.62
C ALA A 44 9.38 0.51 -14.07
N PHE A 45 9.67 1.66 -13.46
CA PHE A 45 10.91 2.39 -13.71
C PHE A 45 12.13 1.58 -13.27
N ALA A 46 12.09 1.01 -12.06
CA ALA A 46 13.16 0.16 -11.54
C ALA A 46 13.36 -1.08 -12.43
N GLU A 47 12.29 -1.74 -12.87
CA GLU A 47 12.35 -2.86 -13.81
C GLU A 47 13.01 -2.46 -15.13
N GLY A 48 12.67 -1.29 -15.70
CA GLY A 48 13.28 -0.79 -16.93
C GLY A 48 14.74 -0.36 -16.77
N ALA A 49 15.13 0.14 -15.59
CA ALA A 49 16.50 0.55 -15.29
C ALA A 49 17.43 -0.63 -14.95
N MET A 50 16.88 -1.73 -14.39
CA MET A 50 17.65 -2.92 -14.07
C MET A 50 17.91 -3.77 -15.32
N SER A 51 19.16 -4.18 -15.52
CA SER A 51 19.49 -5.12 -16.60
C SER A 51 19.02 -6.54 -16.27
N HIS A 52 18.64 -7.32 -17.29
CA HIS A 52 18.28 -8.74 -17.16
C HIS A 52 19.34 -9.57 -16.42
N GLY A 53 20.62 -9.21 -16.58
CA GLY A 53 21.75 -9.86 -15.91
C GLY A 53 21.84 -9.54 -14.41
N MET A 54 21.44 -8.33 -14.00
CA MET A 54 21.47 -7.90 -12.59
C MET A 54 20.42 -8.65 -11.75
N THR A 55 19.20 -8.80 -12.26
CA THR A 55 18.11 -9.48 -11.54
C THR A 55 18.04 -10.99 -11.80
N ARG A 56 18.95 -11.53 -12.63
CA ARG A 56 18.92 -12.93 -13.11
C ARG A 56 17.55 -13.33 -13.69
N GLY A 57 16.92 -12.41 -14.42
CA GLY A 57 15.61 -12.62 -15.02
C GLY A 57 14.42 -12.51 -14.07
N TRP A 58 14.62 -12.16 -12.79
CA TRP A 58 13.51 -11.87 -11.87
C TRP A 58 12.80 -10.57 -12.27
N ARG A 59 11.46 -10.56 -12.17
CA ARG A 59 10.59 -9.41 -12.44
C ARG A 59 9.61 -9.19 -11.28
N PRO A 60 9.26 -7.93 -10.96
CA PRO A 60 8.24 -7.63 -9.94
C PRO A 60 6.87 -8.21 -10.31
N SER A 61 6.16 -8.77 -9.33
CA SER A 61 4.72 -9.04 -9.46
C SER A 61 3.93 -7.80 -9.02
N TYR A 62 2.97 -7.38 -9.84
CA TYR A 62 2.16 -6.19 -9.59
C TYR A 62 0.82 -6.51 -8.92
N ASP A 63 0.46 -7.79 -8.84
CA ASP A 63 -0.75 -8.30 -8.21
C ASP A 63 -0.44 -8.88 -6.82
N ARG A 64 -1.42 -8.76 -5.92
CA ARG A 64 -1.40 -9.47 -4.62
C ARG A 64 -2.24 -10.73 -4.78
N ASP A 65 -1.65 -11.89 -4.56
CA ASP A 65 -2.33 -13.19 -4.44
C ASP A 65 -3.14 -13.29 -3.13
#